data_AF-A0A9P7RMU8-F1
#
_entry.id   AF-A0A9P7RMU8-F1
#
_cell.length_a   1.000
_cell.length_b   1.000
_cell.length_c   1.000
_cell.angle_alpha   90.00
_cell.angle_beta   90.00
_cell.angle_gamma   90.00
#
_symmetry.space_group_name_H-M   'P 1'
#
loop_
_entity.id
_entity.type
_entity.pdbx_description
1 polymer ?
#
loop_
_entity_poly.entity_id
_entity_poly.type
_entity_poly.pdbx_seq_one_letter_code
_entity_poly.pdbx_strand_id
1 'polypeptide(L)'
;MASHDVEKWLNEHHRVDDDNRNHGGQEIHVFAVEKGPVFGGHAGEGKCYDISFSLGPVTFTIEICIDIKTGRITICLYVKIPLLPKHKLGCATGSIKDGVTITFDWKIVSGTFKFYVKDGWLWVHYDVKILGKHYTGDLKLIPLPFLSHGGGGSS
;
A
#
# COMPACT_ATOMS: atom_id res chain seq x y z
N MET A 1 4.68 2.77 31.25
CA MET A 1 3.36 2.58 30.61
C MET A 1 3.38 2.83 29.09
N ALA A 2 4.42 3.41 28.47
CA ALA A 2 4.39 3.71 27.03
C ALA A 2 4.84 2.57 26.08
N SER A 3 5.63 1.59 26.55
CA SER A 3 6.21 0.57 25.65
C SER A 3 5.20 -0.45 25.16
N HIS A 4 4.32 -0.95 26.04
CA HIS A 4 3.27 -1.91 25.69
C HIS A 4 2.26 -1.38 24.65
N ASP A 5 1.90 -0.09 24.73
CA ASP A 5 0.96 0.53 23.79
C ASP A 5 1.60 0.69 22.39
N VAL A 6 2.90 1.01 22.35
CA VAL A 6 3.66 1.10 21.09
C VAL A 6 3.86 -0.28 20.47
N GLU A 7 4.24 -1.28 21.26
CA GLU A 7 4.39 -2.67 20.79
C GLU A 7 3.08 -3.22 20.22
N LYS A 8 1.96 -2.99 20.91
CA LYS A 8 0.64 -3.38 20.42
C LYS A 8 0.31 -2.68 19.10
N TRP A 9 0.55 -1.37 19.02
CA TRP A 9 0.30 -0.61 17.79
C TRP A 9 1.14 -1.15 16.63
N LEU A 10 2.44 -1.41 16.86
CA LEU A 10 3.34 -1.98 15.86
C LEU A 10 2.83 -3.34 15.36
N ASN A 11 2.41 -4.23 16.25
CA ASN A 11 1.90 -5.55 15.85
C ASN A 11 0.66 -5.49 14.93
N GLU A 12 -0.10 -4.40 14.97
CA GLU A 12 -1.32 -4.21 14.18
C GLU A 12 -1.10 -3.37 12.90
N HIS A 13 -0.05 -2.55 12.86
CA HIS A 13 0.18 -1.54 11.80
C HIS A 13 1.52 -1.68 11.08
N HIS A 14 2.41 -2.55 11.55
CA HIS A 14 3.75 -2.74 11.00
C HIS A 14 3.97 -4.20 10.62
N ARG A 15 4.58 -4.40 9.46
CA ARG A 15 5.06 -5.69 8.99
C ARG A 15 6.48 -5.55 8.47
N VAL A 16 7.27 -6.59 8.70
CA VAL A 16 8.57 -6.79 8.06
C VAL A 16 8.39 -7.77 6.91
N ASP A 17 8.86 -7.39 5.73
CA ASP A 17 9.09 -8.32 4.62
C ASP A 17 10.59 -8.63 4.59
N ASP A 18 10.92 -9.86 4.97
CA ASP A 18 12.30 -10.30 5.21
C ASP A 18 13.10 -10.35 3.91
N ASP A 19 14.43 -10.27 4.06
CA ASP A 19 15.43 -10.29 2.99
C ASP A 19 15.24 -11.46 2.01
N ASN A 20 14.52 -11.19 0.94
CA ASN A 20 14.52 -12.00 -0.27
C ASN A 20 15.42 -11.29 -1.29
N ARG A 21 16.24 -12.08 -2.01
CA ARG A 21 17.08 -11.62 -3.15
C ARG A 21 16.34 -10.70 -4.13
N ASN A 22 15.02 -10.82 -4.21
CA ASN A 22 14.16 -9.94 -5.00
C ASN A 22 14.19 -8.47 -4.53
N HIS A 23 14.28 -8.18 -3.24
CA HIS A 23 14.35 -6.82 -2.67
C HIS A 23 15.77 -6.20 -2.73
N GLY A 24 16.71 -6.83 -3.43
CA GLY A 24 18.09 -6.37 -3.51
C GLY A 24 18.87 -6.55 -2.21
N GLY A 25 18.50 -7.51 -1.37
CA GLY A 25 19.19 -7.79 -0.10
C GLY A 25 18.68 -6.97 1.09
N GLN A 26 17.51 -6.31 0.98
CA GLN A 26 17.04 -5.31 1.95
C GLN A 26 15.77 -5.78 2.65
N GLU A 27 15.76 -5.70 3.98
CA GLU A 27 14.57 -5.79 4.82
C GLU A 27 13.66 -4.57 4.59
N ILE A 28 12.37 -4.80 4.32
CA ILE A 28 11.40 -3.73 4.08
C ILE A 28 10.38 -3.68 5.21
N HIS A 29 10.35 -2.54 5.90
CA HIS A 29 9.30 -2.24 6.87
C HIS A 29 8.12 -1.57 6.16
N VAL A 30 6.95 -2.19 6.27
CA VAL A 30 5.69 -1.68 5.74
C VAL A 30 4.82 -1.24 6.91
N PHE A 31 4.35 0.00 6.87
CA PHE A 31 3.41 0.57 7.83
C PHE A 31 2.07 0.83 7.16
N ALA A 32 0.96 0.42 7.76
CA ALA A 32 -0.38 0.62 7.24
C ALA A 32 -1.32 1.18 8.31
N VAL A 33 -2.07 2.23 7.99
CA VAL A 33 -3.01 2.89 8.92
C VAL A 33 -4.37 3.07 8.25
N GLU A 34 -5.44 2.53 8.85
CA GLU A 34 -6.81 2.79 8.40
C GLU A 34 -7.21 4.25 8.75
N LYS A 35 -7.70 4.99 7.76
CA LYS A 35 -8.22 6.34 7.92
C LYS A 35 -9.67 6.29 8.39
N GLY A 36 -9.93 6.79 9.60
CA GLY A 36 -11.27 7.05 10.11
C GLY A 36 -11.67 8.54 9.96
N PRO A 37 -12.97 8.86 9.86
CA PRO A 37 -13.42 10.25 9.90
C PRO A 37 -13.12 10.88 11.27
N VAL A 38 -12.54 12.09 11.28
CA VAL A 38 -12.19 12.86 12.50
C VAL A 38 -13.40 13.63 13.05
N PHE A 39 -14.35 13.99 12.19
CA PHE A 39 -15.65 14.58 12.58
C PHE A 39 -16.77 13.80 11.87
N GLY A 40 -17.91 13.62 12.56
CA GLY A 40 -18.88 12.53 12.36
C GLY A 40 -19.61 12.39 11.01
N GLY A 41 -20.40 11.31 10.96
CA GLY A 41 -21.21 10.83 9.83
C GLY A 41 -20.49 9.67 9.14
N HIS A 42 -21.05 8.47 9.21
CA HIS A 42 -20.47 7.25 8.61
C HIS A 42 -19.81 7.56 7.27
N ALA A 43 -18.50 7.34 7.21
CA ALA A 43 -17.74 7.38 5.97
C ALA A 43 -18.54 6.59 4.94
N GLY A 44 -18.84 7.23 3.80
CA GLY A 44 -19.38 6.52 2.65
C GLY A 44 -18.59 5.24 2.48
N GLU A 45 -19.31 4.14 2.21
CA GLU A 45 -19.09 2.75 2.61
C GLU A 45 -17.76 2.09 2.19
N GLY A 46 -16.77 2.87 1.81
CA GLY A 46 -15.41 2.46 1.60
C GLY A 46 -14.49 2.58 2.81
N LYS A 47 -13.42 1.79 2.76
CA LYS A 47 -12.29 1.85 3.71
C LYS A 47 -11.11 2.52 3.04
N CYS A 48 -10.51 3.48 3.72
CA CYS A 48 -9.30 4.15 3.25
C CYS A 48 -8.10 3.83 4.13
N TYR A 49 -6.92 3.72 3.54
CA TYR A 49 -5.68 3.37 4.21
C TYR A 49 -4.53 4.23 3.71
N ASP A 50 -3.62 4.58 4.61
CA ASP A 50 -2.30 5.10 4.27
C ASP A 50 -1.27 4.03 4.54
N ILE A 51 -0.49 3.71 3.50
CA ILE A 51 0.54 2.68 3.57
C ILE A 51 1.87 3.30 3.19
N SER A 52 2.89 3.11 4.00
CA SER A 52 4.24 3.61 3.73
C SER A 52 5.30 2.53 3.87
N PHE A 53 6.31 2.62 3.02
CA PHE A 53 7.49 1.77 3.05
C PHE A 53 8.65 2.50 2.37
N SER A 54 9.87 2.09 2.67
CA SER A 54 11.07 2.71 2.11
C SER A 54 11.80 1.75 1.17
N LEU A 55 12.26 2.27 0.04
CA LEU A 55 13.15 1.58 -0.90
C LEU A 55 14.40 2.45 -1.08
N GLY A 56 15.55 1.95 -0.63
CA GLY A 56 16.76 2.78 -0.59
C GLY A 56 16.52 4.11 0.17
N PRO A 57 16.89 5.28 -0.40
CA PRO A 57 16.77 6.57 0.28
C PRO A 57 15.36 7.19 0.18
N VAL A 58 14.39 6.55 -0.46
CA VAL A 58 13.06 7.14 -0.69
C VAL A 58 11.98 6.41 0.10
N THR A 59 10.98 7.16 0.55
CA THR A 59 9.78 6.60 1.16
C THR A 59 8.61 6.78 0.22
N PHE A 60 7.92 5.68 -0.09
CA PHE A 60 6.65 5.72 -0.79
C PHE A 60 5.51 5.83 0.21
N THR A 61 4.47 6.57 -0.17
CA THR A 61 3.19 6.56 0.54
C THR A 61 2.10 6.25 -0.48
N ILE A 62 1.32 5.23 -0.19
CA ILE A 62 0.17 4.81 -0.98
C ILE A 62 -1.08 5.18 -0.18
N GLU A 63 -1.89 6.07 -0.72
CA GLU A 63 -3.24 6.32 -0.20
C GLU A 63 -4.20 5.44 -0.99
N ILE A 64 -4.91 4.56 -0.30
CA ILE A 64 -5.83 3.59 -0.91
C ILE A 64 -7.23 3.88 -0.37
N CYS A 65 -8.23 3.93 -1.23
CA CYS A 65 -9.63 3.95 -0.83
C CYS A 65 -10.39 2.88 -1.61
N ILE A 66 -11.07 2.00 -0.90
CA ILE A 66 -11.80 0.86 -1.43
C ILE A 66 -13.27 1.04 -1.14
N ASP A 67 -14.12 1.10 -2.16
CA ASP A 67 -15.55 0.91 -2.02
C ASP A 67 -15.85 -0.59 -1.92
N ILE A 68 -16.26 -1.05 -0.73
CA ILE A 68 -16.47 -2.48 -0.47
C ILE A 68 -17.70 -3.05 -1.18
N LYS A 69 -18.66 -2.20 -1.60
CA LYS A 69 -19.86 -2.66 -2.29
C LYS A 69 -19.59 -2.90 -3.77
N THR A 70 -18.87 -1.97 -4.39
CA THR A 70 -18.61 -2.02 -5.83
C THR A 70 -17.30 -2.74 -6.15
N GLY A 71 -16.41 -2.91 -5.16
CA GLY A 71 -15.05 -3.37 -5.37
C GLY A 71 -14.18 -2.36 -6.11
N ARG A 72 -14.64 -1.10 -6.23
CA ARG A 72 -13.87 -0.02 -6.85
C ARG A 72 -12.77 0.42 -5.91
N ILE A 73 -11.56 0.58 -6.44
CA ILE A 73 -10.39 1.00 -5.68
C ILE A 73 -9.77 2.23 -6.34
N THR A 74 -9.49 3.25 -5.52
CA THR A 74 -8.72 4.43 -5.91
C THR A 74 -7.41 4.42 -5.15
N ILE A 75 -6.32 4.62 -5.87
CA ILE A 75 -4.96 4.58 -5.34
C ILE A 75 -4.24 5.85 -5.75
N CYS A 76 -3.62 6.53 -4.80
CA CYS A 76 -2.74 7.66 -5.04
C CYS A 76 -1.35 7.37 -4.48
N LEU A 77 -0.34 7.52 -5.33
CA LEU A 77 1.05 7.24 -4.99
C LEU A 77 1.80 8.55 -4.75
N TYR A 78 2.56 8.60 -3.67
CA TYR A 78 3.44 9.70 -3.32
C TYR A 78 4.84 9.18 -3.04
N VAL A 79 5.82 10.06 -3.23
CA VAL A 79 7.22 9.82 -2.89
C VAL A 79 7.74 10.94 -2.00
N LYS A 80 8.53 10.57 -1.01
CA LYS A 80 9.29 11.47 -0.14
C LYS A 80 10.77 11.12 -0.26
N ILE A 81 11.54 12.09 -0.75
CA ILE A 81 13.00 12.06 -0.76
C ILE A 81 13.48 12.97 0.38
N PRO A 82 14.53 12.59 1.13
CA PRO A 82 15.15 13.48 2.13
C PRO A 82 15.40 14.87 1.56
N LEU A 83 15.13 15.90 2.37
CA LEU A 83 15.28 17.32 2.02
C LEU A 83 14.35 17.86 0.91
N LEU A 84 13.48 17.03 0.30
CA LEU A 84 12.48 17.48 -0.67
C LEU A 84 11.06 17.36 -0.11
N PRO A 85 10.11 18.23 -0.48
CA PRO A 85 8.70 18.05 -0.15
C PRO A 85 8.15 16.71 -0.65
N LYS A 86 7.10 16.19 0.01
CA LYS A 86 6.36 15.01 -0.49
C LYS A 86 5.78 15.37 -1.85
N HIS A 87 5.98 14.51 -2.84
CA HIS A 87 5.49 14.71 -4.20
C HIS A 87 4.49 13.62 -4.58
N LYS A 88 3.46 13.98 -5.35
CA LYS A 88 2.45 13.05 -5.85
C LYS A 88 2.90 12.50 -7.20
N LEU A 89 3.11 11.20 -7.28
CA LEU A 89 3.53 10.50 -8.50
C LEU A 89 2.34 10.22 -9.43
N GLY A 90 1.14 10.02 -8.88
CA GLY A 90 -0.07 9.83 -9.67
C GLY A 90 -1.23 9.29 -8.85
N CYS A 91 -2.40 9.21 -9.47
CA CYS A 91 -3.50 8.38 -8.98
C CYS A 91 -4.07 7.54 -10.10
N ALA A 92 -4.59 6.37 -9.76
CA ALA A 92 -5.38 5.54 -10.64
C ALA A 92 -6.61 5.02 -9.91
N THR A 93 -7.67 4.76 -10.66
CA THR A 93 -8.89 4.13 -10.16
C THR A 93 -9.19 2.94 -11.03
N GLY A 94 -9.60 1.84 -10.41
CA GLY A 94 -10.00 0.63 -11.11
C GLY A 94 -10.81 -0.29 -10.21
N SER A 95 -10.74 -1.58 -10.52
CA SER A 95 -11.43 -2.66 -9.83
C SER A 95 -10.42 -3.50 -9.06
N ILE A 96 -10.78 -3.91 -7.85
CA ILE A 96 -9.97 -4.82 -7.03
C ILE A 96 -9.76 -6.17 -7.74
N LYS A 97 -10.71 -6.59 -8.59
CA LYS A 97 -10.62 -7.85 -9.33
C LYS A 97 -9.59 -7.80 -10.46
N ASP A 98 -9.52 -6.66 -11.15
CA ASP A 98 -8.67 -6.50 -12.32
C ASP A 98 -7.26 -5.98 -11.96
N GLY A 99 -7.14 -5.41 -10.76
CA GLY A 99 -5.95 -4.72 -10.30
C GLY A 99 -5.85 -3.29 -10.84
N VAL A 100 -4.85 -2.56 -10.34
CA VAL A 100 -4.60 -1.17 -10.72
C VAL A 100 -3.11 -0.99 -10.96
N THR A 101 -2.73 -0.30 -12.03
CA THR A 101 -1.33 -0.01 -12.33
C THR A 101 -1.10 1.50 -12.35
N ILE A 102 -0.05 1.96 -11.68
CA ILE A 102 0.43 3.34 -11.73
C ILE A 102 1.84 3.30 -12.29
N THR A 103 2.04 3.96 -13.42
CA THR A 103 3.36 4.21 -14.01
C THR A 103 3.73 5.67 -13.76
N PHE A 104 4.97 5.92 -13.39
CA PHE A 104 5.47 7.26 -13.08
C PHE A 104 6.90 7.42 -13.57
N ASP A 105 7.24 8.64 -13.93
CA ASP A 105 8.62 9.05 -14.22
C ASP A 105 8.82 10.46 -13.65
N TRP A 106 9.59 10.55 -12.58
CA TRP A 106 9.80 11.80 -11.88
C TRP A 106 11.21 11.91 -11.29
N LYS A 107 12.02 12.79 -11.90
CA LYS A 107 13.39 13.11 -11.48
C LYS A 107 14.27 11.86 -11.38
N ILE A 108 14.56 11.42 -10.16
CA ILE A 108 15.45 10.31 -9.83
C ILE A 108 14.69 9.02 -9.55
N VAL A 109 13.36 9.04 -9.65
CA VAL A 109 12.45 7.93 -9.32
C VAL A 109 11.51 7.69 -10.49
N SER A 110 11.60 6.50 -11.10
CA SER A 110 10.70 6.10 -12.20
C SER A 110 10.36 4.62 -12.09
N GLY A 111 9.22 4.20 -12.64
CA GLY A 111 8.81 2.81 -12.61
C GLY A 111 7.30 2.62 -12.56
N THR A 112 6.91 1.44 -12.06
CA THR A 112 5.53 0.98 -12.05
C THR A 112 5.20 0.30 -10.73
N PHE A 113 4.04 0.65 -10.17
CA PHE A 113 3.38 -0.09 -9.10
C PHE A 113 2.13 -0.77 -9.66
N LYS A 114 2.05 -2.09 -9.53
CA LYS A 114 0.89 -2.90 -9.92
C LYS A 114 0.24 -3.50 -8.68
N PHE A 115 -0.96 -3.06 -8.39
CA PHE A 115 -1.77 -3.50 -7.27
C PHE A 115 -2.69 -4.64 -7.70
N TYR A 116 -2.73 -5.71 -6.91
CA TYR A 116 -3.53 -6.90 -7.21
C TYR A 116 -3.96 -7.63 -5.94
N VAL A 117 -5.00 -8.45 -6.05
CA VAL A 117 -5.44 -9.31 -4.95
C VAL A 117 -4.86 -10.71 -5.10
N LYS A 118 -4.34 -11.24 -4.00
CA LYS A 118 -3.88 -12.62 -3.89
C LYS A 118 -4.11 -13.13 -2.47
N ASP A 119 -4.75 -14.29 -2.35
CA ASP A 119 -5.04 -14.98 -1.10
C ASP A 119 -5.82 -14.14 -0.06
N GLY A 120 -6.74 -13.28 -0.51
CA GLY A 120 -7.52 -12.40 0.36
C GLY A 120 -6.77 -11.17 0.87
N TRP A 121 -5.61 -10.86 0.30
CA TRP A 121 -4.82 -9.68 0.61
C TRP A 121 -4.66 -8.79 -0.61
N LEU A 122 -4.53 -7.49 -0.37
CA LEU A 122 -4.00 -6.56 -1.36
C LEU A 122 -2.48 -6.64 -1.37
N TRP A 123 -1.91 -6.78 -2.56
CA TRP A 123 -0.47 -6.77 -2.80
C TRP A 123 -0.11 -5.64 -3.75
N VAL A 124 1.15 -5.23 -3.72
CA VAL A 124 1.76 -4.41 -4.75
C VAL A 124 3.00 -5.10 -5.30
N HIS A 125 3.03 -5.30 -6.61
CA HIS A 125 4.27 -5.56 -7.32
C HIS A 125 4.89 -4.21 -7.70
N TYR A 126 6.11 -3.96 -7.28
CA TYR A 126 6.85 -2.77 -7.67
C TYR A 126 8.00 -3.15 -8.60
N ASP A 127 8.24 -2.31 -9.60
CA ASP A 127 9.44 -2.32 -10.44
C ASP A 127 9.85 -0.87 -10.63
N VAL A 128 10.88 -0.45 -9.90
CA VAL A 128 11.25 0.96 -9.77
C VAL A 128 12.75 1.15 -9.88
N LYS A 129 13.14 2.22 -10.56
CA LYS A 129 14.48 2.75 -10.62
C LYS A 129 14.60 3.98 -9.71
N ILE A 130 15.53 3.95 -8.76
CA ILE A 130 15.84 5.05 -7.85
C ILE A 130 17.34 5.35 -7.94
N LEU A 131 17.72 6.58 -8.30
CA LEU A 131 19.13 6.99 -8.45
C LEU A 131 19.95 6.02 -9.31
N GLY A 132 19.35 5.47 -10.36
CA GLY A 132 20.01 4.51 -11.25
C GLY A 132 19.94 3.05 -10.80
N LYS A 133 19.63 2.75 -9.53
CA LYS A 133 19.49 1.38 -9.01
C LYS A 133 18.07 0.86 -9.21
N HIS A 134 17.93 -0.38 -9.69
CA HIS A 134 16.65 -1.06 -9.84
C HIS A 134 16.27 -1.80 -8.55
N TYR A 135 14.98 -1.72 -8.22
CA TYR A 135 14.32 -2.40 -7.12
C TYR A 135 13.06 -3.03 -7.67
N THR A 136 12.86 -4.33 -7.46
CA THR A 136 11.65 -5.03 -7.85
C THR A 136 11.18 -5.95 -6.74
N GLY A 137 9.90 -6.29 -6.69
CA GLY A 137 9.40 -7.24 -5.71
C GLY A 137 7.91 -7.12 -5.48
N ASP A 138 7.39 -8.03 -4.65
CA ASP A 138 6.01 -8.05 -4.21
C ASP A 138 5.96 -7.73 -2.73
N LEU A 139 5.07 -6.82 -2.33
CA LEU A 139 4.79 -6.51 -0.93
C LEU A 139 3.33 -6.80 -0.63
N LYS A 140 3.11 -7.58 0.43
CA LYS A 140 1.78 -7.76 1.00
C LYS A 140 1.41 -6.51 1.80
N LEU A 141 0.27 -5.89 1.47
CA LEU A 141 -0.13 -4.60 2.04
C LEU A 141 -1.13 -4.75 3.18
N ILE A 142 -2.40 -5.01 2.86
CA ILE A 142 -3.50 -5.06 3.83
C ILE A 142 -4.41 -6.26 3.55
N PRO A 143 -5.03 -6.85 4.60
CA PRO A 143 -6.02 -7.90 4.39
C PRO A 143 -7.31 -7.29 3.83
N LEU A 144 -8.01 -8.05 2.99
CA LEU A 144 -9.31 -7.70 2.43
C LEU A 144 -10.37 -8.71 2.90
N PRO A 145 -10.73 -8.74 4.19
CA PRO A 145 -11.58 -9.78 4.77
C PRO A 145 -12.98 -9.83 4.13
N PHE A 146 -13.46 -8.71 3.59
CA PHE A 146 -14.74 -8.63 2.88
C PHE A 146 -14.77 -9.39 1.55
N LEU A 147 -13.62 -9.75 0.97
CA LEU A 147 -13.58 -10.62 -0.21
C LEU A 147 -13.78 -12.10 0.14
N SER A 148 -13.53 -12.50 1.40
CA SER A 148 -13.62 -13.88 1.86
C SER A 148 -15.03 -14.33 2.26
N HIS A 149 -16.02 -13.41 2.30
CA HIS A 149 -17.39 -13.70 2.73
C HIS A 149 -18.42 -13.69 1.58
N GLY A 150 -17.99 -13.60 0.32
CA GLY A 150 -18.87 -13.61 -0.85
C GLY A 150 -19.31 -15.01 -1.35
N GLY A 151 -19.01 -16.09 -0.62
CA GLY A 151 -19.18 -17.48 -1.09
C GLY A 151 -20.08 -18.37 -0.23
N GLY A 152 -20.91 -17.82 0.65
CA GLY A 152 -21.80 -18.58 1.53
C GLY A 152 -23.27 -18.29 1.25
N GLY A 153 -23.83 -18.93 0.21
CA GLY A 153 -25.23 -18.75 -0.15
C GLY A 153 -25.73 -19.85 -1.08
N SER A 154 -25.69 -21.10 -0.62
CA SER A 154 -26.44 -22.22 -1.20
C SER A 154 -26.55 -23.35 -0.18
N SER A 155 -27.64 -23.37 0.59
CA SER A 155 -28.30 -24.57 1.11
C SER A 155 -29.76 -24.22 1.33
#